data_AF-A0A1B6MHB2-F1
#
_entry.id   AF-A0A1B6MHB2-F1
#
_cell.length_a   1.000
_cell.length_b   1.000
_cell.length_c   1.000
_cell.angle_alpha   90.00
_cell.angle_beta   90.00
_cell.angle_gamma   90.00
#
_symmetry.space_group_name_H-M   'P 1'
#
loop_
_entity.id
_entity.type
_entity.pdbx_description
1 polymer ?
#
loop_
_entity_poly.entity_id
_entity_poly.type
_entity_poly.pdbx_seq_one_letter_code
_entity_poly.pdbx_strand_id
1 'polypeptide(L)'
;MKKDMHAVIRKTAKFLGKEINDDQIVQLSDHLSFEKMKNNPAVNFEDHINMLKDMGLGDKNGTFMRNGQVDQWKTKWSQDLIQRFDLWTKDHLEGTGLSY
;
A
#
# COMPACT_ATOMS: atom_id res chain seq x y z
N MET A 1 3.55 -7.19 2.61
CA MET A 1 3.36 -6.09 3.59
C MET A 1 2.17 -6.33 4.50
N LYS A 2 0.94 -6.52 3.96
CA LYS A 2 -0.26 -6.69 4.83
C LYS A 2 -0.48 -8.11 5.38
N LYS A 3 -0.20 -9.15 4.59
CA LYS A 3 -0.32 -10.55 5.03
C LYS A 3 0.76 -10.92 6.05
N ASP A 4 2.00 -10.59 5.74
CA ASP A 4 3.15 -10.80 6.61
C ASP A 4 4.17 -9.68 6.33
N MET A 5 4.38 -8.81 7.33
CA MET A 5 5.36 -7.72 7.24
C MET A 5 6.77 -8.22 7.58
N HIS A 6 6.89 -9.13 8.55
CA HIS A 6 8.19 -9.60 9.03
C HIS A 6 8.91 -10.40 7.95
N ALA A 7 8.20 -11.29 7.25
CA ALA A 7 8.76 -12.03 6.11
C ALA A 7 9.26 -11.11 5.00
N VAL A 8 8.54 -10.01 4.73
CA VAL A 8 8.93 -9.03 3.72
C VAL A 8 10.17 -8.26 4.16
N ILE A 9 10.23 -7.82 5.41
CA ILE A 9 11.42 -7.15 5.97
C ILE A 9 12.64 -8.06 5.87
N ARG A 10 12.53 -9.33 6.27
CA ARG A 10 13.62 -10.32 6.12
C ARG A 10 14.04 -10.52 4.67
N LYS A 11 13.07 -10.66 3.76
CA LYS A 11 13.34 -10.83 2.33
C LYS A 11 14.09 -9.63 1.76
N THR A 12 13.67 -8.42 2.09
CA THR A 12 14.31 -7.17 1.65
C THR A 12 15.72 -7.04 2.24
N ALA A 13 15.91 -7.31 3.53
CA ALA A 13 17.23 -7.27 4.15
C ALA A 13 18.20 -8.28 3.51
N LYS A 14 17.75 -9.51 3.27
CA LYS A 14 18.54 -10.52 2.55
C LYS A 14 18.90 -10.07 1.14
N PHE A 15 17.94 -9.49 0.39
CA PHE A 15 18.20 -8.96 -0.95
C PHE A 15 19.26 -7.86 -0.94
N LEU A 16 19.28 -7.02 0.09
CA LEU A 16 20.26 -5.95 0.27
C LEU A 16 21.57 -6.41 0.94
N GLY A 17 21.72 -7.71 1.22
CA GLY A 17 22.90 -8.25 1.92
C GLY A 17 23.05 -7.72 3.36
N LYS A 18 21.94 -7.45 4.05
CA LYS A 18 21.92 -6.97 5.43
C LYS A 18 21.47 -8.07 6.38
N GLU A 19 22.26 -8.27 7.43
CA GLU A 19 21.87 -9.07 8.57
C GLU A 19 21.04 -8.21 9.53
N ILE A 20 19.89 -8.74 9.94
CA ILE A 20 19.00 -8.09 10.91
C ILE A 20 18.51 -9.15 11.89
N ASN A 21 18.40 -8.76 13.15
CA ASN A 21 17.86 -9.62 14.21
C ASN A 21 16.34 -9.43 14.37
N ASP A 22 15.74 -10.26 15.22
CA ASP A 22 14.30 -10.28 15.41
C ASP A 22 13.76 -8.99 16.05
N ASP A 23 14.52 -8.38 16.97
CA ASP A 23 14.14 -7.11 17.60
C ASP A 23 14.11 -5.96 16.58
N GLN A 24 15.09 -5.92 15.68
CA GLN A 24 15.13 -4.94 14.58
C GLN A 24 13.93 -5.15 13.64
N ILE A 25 13.54 -6.39 13.35
CA ILE A 25 12.37 -6.68 12.51
C ILE A 25 11.10 -6.18 13.18
N VAL A 26 10.93 -6.43 14.49
CA VAL A 26 9.78 -5.94 15.25
C VAL A 26 9.75 -4.41 15.22
N GLN A 27 10.87 -3.75 15.48
CA GLN A 27 10.99 -2.30 15.46
C GLN A 27 10.66 -1.72 14.07
N LEU A 28 11.20 -2.30 13.00
CA LEU A 28 10.93 -1.88 11.62
C LEU A 28 9.46 -2.11 11.24
N SER A 29 8.88 -3.24 11.62
CA SER A 29 7.49 -3.58 11.35
C SER A 29 6.53 -2.58 11.99
N ASP A 30 6.78 -2.23 13.25
CA ASP A 30 6.03 -1.22 13.99
C ASP A 30 6.19 0.18 13.37
N HIS A 31 7.42 0.59 13.05
CA HIS A 31 7.69 1.86 12.36
C HIS A 31 6.97 1.97 11.01
N LEU A 32 6.93 0.88 10.23
CA LEU A 32 6.28 0.79 8.93
C LEU A 32 4.77 0.54 9.01
N SER A 33 4.18 0.50 10.22
CA SER A 33 2.73 0.41 10.37
C SER A 33 2.05 1.59 9.68
N PHE A 34 0.84 1.35 9.17
CA PHE A 34 0.13 2.36 8.39
C PHE A 34 -0.10 3.64 9.20
N GLU A 35 -0.49 3.52 10.48
CA GLU A 35 -0.72 4.68 11.34
C GLU A 35 0.57 5.48 11.60
N LYS A 36 1.71 4.82 11.82
CA LYS A 36 2.97 5.54 12.03
C LYS A 36 3.43 6.24 10.76
N MET A 37 3.32 5.58 9.61
CA MET A 37 3.69 6.17 8.33
C MET A 37 2.75 7.32 7.94
N LYS A 38 1.44 7.18 8.18
CA LYS A 38 0.44 8.22 7.92
C LYS A 38 0.68 9.48 8.75
N ASN A 39 1.12 9.31 10.00
CA ASN A 39 1.40 10.41 10.91
C ASN A 39 2.85 10.91 10.84
N ASN A 40 3.69 10.36 9.96
CA ASN A 40 5.09 10.77 9.81
C ASN A 40 5.24 11.86 8.73
N PRO A 41 5.57 13.12 9.11
CA PRO A 41 5.71 14.23 8.16
C PRO A 41 6.75 13.99 7.06
N ALA A 42 7.76 13.16 7.32
CA ALA A 42 8.81 12.87 6.35
C ALA A 42 8.32 12.07 5.12
N VAL A 43 7.16 11.41 5.22
CA VAL A 43 6.67 10.47 4.19
C VAL A 43 5.17 10.57 3.92
N ASN A 44 4.41 11.34 4.70
CA ASN A 44 2.96 11.47 4.52
C ASN A 44 2.56 12.54 3.49
N PHE A 45 3.48 13.38 3.03
CA PHE A 45 3.26 14.40 1.99
C PHE A 45 2.08 15.37 2.23
N GLU A 46 1.61 15.53 3.46
CA GLU A 46 0.42 16.35 3.74
C GLU A 46 0.64 17.83 3.38
N ASP A 47 1.85 18.36 3.56
CA ASP A 47 2.18 19.74 3.15
C ASP A 47 2.01 19.96 1.65
N HIS A 48 2.47 19.00 0.83
CA HIS A 48 2.32 19.08 -0.62
C HIS A 48 0.86 18.92 -1.05
N ILE A 49 0.11 18.02 -0.40
CA ILE A 49 -1.32 17.86 -0.64
C ILE A 49 -2.09 19.13 -0.28
N ASN A 50 -1.74 19.80 0.83
CA ASN A 50 -2.36 21.06 1.23
C ASN A 50 -2.05 22.18 0.23
N MET A 51 -0.81 22.28 -0.25
CA MET A 51 -0.45 23.21 -1.33
C MET A 51 -1.31 23.00 -2.58
N LEU A 52 -1.51 21.74 -3.01
CA LEU A 52 -2.36 21.43 -4.16
C LEU A 52 -3.83 21.79 -3.94
N LYS A 53 -4.35 21.60 -2.72
CA LYS A 53 -5.72 22.01 -2.35
C LYS A 53 -5.89 23.52 -2.42
N ASP A 54 -4.92 24.27 -1.92
CA ASP A 54 -4.94 25.74 -1.92
C ASP A 54 -4.88 26.30 -3.35
N MET A 55 -4.17 25.62 -4.25
CA MET A 55 -4.15 25.93 -5.68
C MET A 55 -5.40 25.49 -6.45
N GLY A 56 -6.35 24.79 -5.80
CA GLY A 56 -7.53 24.22 -6.44
C GLY A 56 -7.25 23.03 -7.36
N LEU A 57 -6.07 22.41 -7.23
CA LEU A 57 -5.61 21.28 -8.06
C LEU A 57 -5.77 19.92 -7.37
N GLY A 58 -6.26 19.88 -6.13
CA GLY A 58 -6.42 18.67 -5.33
C GLY A 58 -7.84 18.44 -4.81
N ASP A 59 -8.14 17.18 -4.47
CA ASP A 59 -9.34 16.86 -3.68
C ASP A 59 -9.23 17.49 -2.29
N LYS A 60 -10.21 18.30 -1.92
CA LYS A 60 -10.28 18.97 -0.61
C LYS A 60 -10.19 18.00 0.56
N ASN A 61 -10.74 16.79 0.40
CA ASN A 61 -10.72 15.74 1.42
C ASN A 61 -9.62 14.68 1.16
N GLY A 62 -8.82 14.86 0.11
CA GLY A 62 -7.75 13.95 -0.25
C GLY A 62 -6.62 13.96 0.77
N THR A 63 -6.07 12.78 1.03
CA THR A 63 -4.82 12.57 1.79
C THR A 63 -3.94 11.64 1.00
N PHE A 64 -2.62 11.72 1.20
CA PHE A 64 -1.70 10.83 0.49
C PHE A 64 -1.81 9.40 1.04
N MET A 65 -1.75 9.24 2.37
CA MET A 65 -1.94 7.96 3.05
C MET A 65 -3.41 7.73 3.42
N ARG A 66 -4.18 7.19 2.47
CA ARG A 66 -5.65 7.16 2.53
C ARG A 66 -6.28 6.13 3.48
N ASN A 67 -5.97 4.83 3.32
CA ASN A 67 -6.73 3.75 3.98
C ASN A 67 -5.88 2.55 4.44
N GLY A 68 -4.84 2.16 3.69
CA GLY A 68 -3.94 1.08 4.12
C GLY A 68 -4.56 -0.30 4.26
N GLN A 69 -5.66 -0.62 3.57
CA GLN A 69 -6.36 -1.90 3.62
C GLN A 69 -6.44 -2.52 2.22
N VAL A 70 -6.50 -3.85 2.19
CA VAL A 70 -6.76 -4.62 0.97
C VAL A 70 -8.26 -4.71 0.70
N ASP A 71 -8.64 -5.07 -0.51
CA ASP A 71 -10.03 -5.41 -0.91
C ASP A 71 -11.09 -4.31 -0.78
N GLN A 72 -10.70 -3.05 -0.61
CA GLN A 72 -11.64 -1.93 -0.49
C GLN A 72 -12.58 -1.78 -1.70
N TRP A 73 -12.13 -2.18 -2.89
CA TRP A 73 -12.92 -2.17 -4.12
C TRP A 73 -14.23 -2.98 -3.96
N LYS A 74 -14.23 -4.07 -3.18
CA LYS A 74 -15.42 -4.89 -2.91
C LYS A 74 -16.55 -4.12 -2.23
N THR A 75 -16.22 -3.05 -1.51
CA THR A 75 -17.20 -2.19 -0.81
C THR A 75 -17.67 -1.01 -1.64
N LYS A 76 -16.99 -0.70 -2.75
CA LYS A 76 -17.24 0.48 -3.58
C LYS A 76 -17.83 0.14 -4.93
N TRP A 77 -17.57 -1.06 -5.43
CA TRP A 77 -17.96 -1.49 -6.76
C TRP A 77 -19.23 -2.35 -6.72
N SER A 78 -20.02 -2.27 -7.79
CA SER A 78 -21.15 -3.19 -8.01
C SER A 78 -20.63 -4.58 -8.37
N GLN A 79 -21.44 -5.61 -8.14
CA GLN A 79 -21.09 -7.00 -8.50
C GLN A 79 -20.82 -7.16 -10.00
N ASP A 80 -21.57 -6.47 -10.86
CA ASP A 80 -21.30 -6.44 -12.31
C ASP A 80 -19.90 -5.91 -12.62
N LEU A 81 -19.50 -4.79 -12.01
CA LEU A 81 -18.19 -4.19 -12.24
C LEU A 81 -17.07 -5.12 -11.77
N ILE A 82 -17.25 -5.76 -10.62
CA ILE A 82 -16.33 -6.75 -10.07
C ILE A 82 -16.14 -7.89 -11.07
N GLN A 83 -17.22 -8.50 -11.54
CA GLN A 83 -17.16 -9.62 -12.48
C GLN A 83 -16.47 -9.24 -13.80
N ARG A 84 -16.74 -8.03 -14.31
CA ARG A 84 -16.09 -7.52 -15.53
C ARG A 84 -14.57 -7.40 -15.35
N PHE A 85 -14.11 -6.90 -14.20
CA PHE A 85 -12.68 -6.81 -13.91
C PHE A 85 -12.03 -8.16 -13.63
N ASP A 86 -12.73 -9.09 -13.00
CA ASP A 86 -12.23 -10.46 -12.79
C ASP A 86 -12.00 -11.18 -14.13
N LEU A 87 -12.96 -11.08 -15.05
CA LEU A 87 -12.82 -11.64 -16.41
C LEU A 87 -11.69 -10.97 -17.19
N TRP A 88 -11.64 -9.63 -17.16
CA TRP A 88 -10.58 -8.88 -17.83
C TRP A 88 -9.20 -9.28 -17.29
N THR A 89 -9.06 -9.39 -15.96
CA THR A 89 -7.80 -9.79 -15.32
C THR A 89 -7.39 -11.20 -15.73
N LYS A 90 -8.34 -12.15 -15.76
CA LYS A 90 -8.07 -13.52 -16.21
C LYS A 90 -7.54 -13.54 -17.65
N ASP A 91 -8.25 -12.87 -18.56
CA ASP A 91 -7.93 -12.87 -20.00
C ASP A 91 -6.55 -12.28 -20.30
N HIS A 92 -6.12 -11.30 -19.49
CA HIS A 92 -4.82 -10.62 -19.69
C HIS A 92 -3.65 -11.26 -18.92
N LEU A 93 -3.92 -12.12 -17.94
CA LEU A 93 -2.87 -12.81 -17.19
C LEU A 93 -2.70 -14.28 -17.59
N GLU A 94 -3.68 -14.87 -18.29
CA GLU A 94 -3.60 -16.24 -18.76
C GLU A 94 -2.37 -16.45 -19.66
N GLY A 95 -1.62 -17.53 -19.39
CA GLY A 95 -0.38 -17.84 -20.13
C GLY A 95 0.86 -17.00 -19.75
N THR A 96 0.73 -15.96 -18.93
CA THR A 96 1.88 -15.10 -18.54
C THR A 96 2.72 -15.68 -17.39
N GLY A 97 2.16 -16.61 -16.62
CA GLY A 97 2.75 -17.11 -15.37
C GLY A 97 2.61 -16.16 -14.17
N LEU A 98 1.92 -15.02 -14.33
CA LEU A 98 1.63 -14.08 -13.24
C LEU A 98 0.34 -14.45 -12.50
N SER A 99 0.35 -14.28 -11.17
CA SER A 99 -0.78 -14.53 -10.27
C SER A 99 -0.72 -13.61 -9.04
N TYR A 100 -1.87 -13.25 -8.45
CA TYR A 100 -1.98 -12.35 -7.30
C TYR A 100 -2.94 -12.87 -6.23
#